data_AF-A0A7D9HRB7-F1
#
_entry.id   AF-A0A7D9HRB7-F1
#
_cell.length_a   1.000
_cell.length_b   1.000
_cell.length_c   1.000
_cell.angle_alpha   90.00
_cell.angle_beta   90.00
_cell.angle_gamma   90.00
#
_symmetry.space_group_name_H-M   'P 1'
#
loop_
_entity.id
_entity.type
_entity.pdbx_description
1 polymer ?
#
loop_
_entity_poly.entity_id
_entity_poly.type
_entity_poly.pdbx_seq_one_letter_code
_entity_poly.pdbx_strand_id
1 'polypeptide(L)'
;MDSAISVTQLPDAPPPIMCNQQASTSNVTAISPSENTEISPKRFKPDFNIRSILEKSIPGENILKDLGSGNLSRNNRLKMVQILVAELMTMFGDRPKSDIKIAMARAVIEEFPFLKDEEGQGFEAWYTPGKGLHSATGWLEEKLRNMRRRINQEKNKTNISSSSATVSKSKLVQFTSLPESSISEEDYEGMVEWLKHHVEPLTKVKEFMSKTSVKRASWIREHSDLSVGAILKEHPRLIDTPGM
;
A
#
# COMPACT_ATOMS: atom_id res chain seq x y z
N MET A 1 -31.10 1.80 -84.69
CA MET A 1 -30.19 2.78 -84.07
C MET A 1 -29.03 1.96 -83.53
N ASP A 2 -27.88 2.22 -84.16
CA ASP A 2 -26.56 1.57 -84.22
C ASP A 2 -26.08 0.83 -82.94
N SER A 3 -25.57 -0.42 -83.01
CA SER A 3 -24.21 -0.85 -83.43
C SER A 3 -23.10 -0.22 -82.55
N ALA A 4 -22.04 -0.84 -82.04
CA ALA A 4 -21.42 -2.16 -82.11
C ALA A 4 -20.29 -2.24 -81.04
N ILE A 5 -20.02 -3.45 -80.54
CA ILE A 5 -18.71 -4.15 -80.42
C ILE A 5 -17.43 -3.29 -80.50
N SER A 6 -16.49 -3.41 -79.55
CA SER A 6 -15.16 -4.03 -79.81
C SER A 6 -14.18 -4.02 -78.61
N VAL A 7 -13.55 -5.18 -78.48
CA VAL A 7 -12.29 -5.54 -77.78
C VAL A 7 -11.10 -4.75 -78.35
N THR A 8 -10.04 -4.51 -77.53
CA THR A 8 -8.55 -4.48 -77.80
C THR A 8 -7.89 -3.86 -76.54
N GLN A 9 -7.04 -4.46 -75.70
CA GLN A 9 -5.77 -5.22 -75.79
C GLN A 9 -4.46 -4.36 -75.73
N LEU A 10 -3.67 -4.61 -74.66
CA LEU A 10 -2.19 -4.50 -74.44
C LEU A 10 -1.50 -3.11 -74.38
N PRO A 11 -0.23 -2.99 -73.90
CA PRO A 11 0.67 -3.83 -73.04
C PRO A 11 1.11 -3.05 -71.76
N ASP A 12 1.93 -3.46 -70.78
CA ASP A 12 3.23 -4.14 -70.81
C ASP A 12 3.63 -4.58 -69.38
N ALA A 13 4.35 -5.70 -69.27
CA ALA A 13 5.15 -6.11 -68.10
C ALA A 13 6.64 -5.74 -68.40
N PRO A 14 7.73 -6.15 -67.70
CA PRO A 14 7.88 -7.08 -66.57
C PRO A 14 8.96 -6.54 -65.54
N PRO A 15 9.83 -7.33 -64.85
CA PRO A 15 9.86 -7.33 -63.38
C PRO A 15 11.31 -7.14 -62.81
N PRO A 16 11.78 -7.83 -61.73
CA PRO A 16 12.69 -7.27 -60.73
C PRO A 16 14.19 -7.48 -61.01
N ILE A 17 15.07 -6.77 -60.30
CA ILE A 17 16.51 -7.07 -60.30
C ILE A 17 16.98 -7.34 -58.86
N MET A 18 17.37 -8.60 -58.62
CA MET A 18 18.28 -9.01 -57.56
C MET A 18 19.73 -8.99 -58.07
N CYS A 19 20.64 -8.93 -57.08
CA CYS A 19 22.03 -9.39 -57.09
C CYS A 19 23.08 -8.49 -57.77
N ASN A 20 24.08 -8.04 -57.00
CA ASN A 20 25.39 -8.66 -57.18
C ASN A 20 26.30 -8.52 -55.96
N GLN A 21 26.94 -9.64 -55.61
CA GLN A 21 28.13 -9.72 -54.77
C GLN A 21 29.33 -9.14 -55.53
N GLN A 22 30.34 -8.64 -54.81
CA GLN A 22 31.72 -9.09 -55.02
C GLN A 22 32.63 -8.66 -53.88
N ALA A 23 33.36 -9.66 -53.37
CA ALA A 23 34.45 -9.54 -52.43
C ALA A 23 35.71 -8.99 -53.11
N SER A 24 36.58 -8.32 -52.35
CA SER A 24 38.03 -8.37 -52.55
C SER A 24 38.78 -7.94 -51.29
N THR A 25 39.74 -8.79 -50.94
CA THR A 25 40.66 -8.79 -49.80
C THR A 25 41.81 -7.80 -49.95
N SER A 26 42.33 -7.27 -48.83
CA SER A 26 43.78 -7.06 -48.58
C SER A 26 44.06 -6.70 -47.12
N ASN A 27 45.01 -7.40 -46.52
CA ASN A 27 45.50 -7.29 -45.14
C ASN A 27 46.48 -6.13 -44.95
N VAL A 28 46.71 -5.70 -43.69
CA VAL A 28 48.01 -5.68 -42.96
C VAL A 28 48.07 -4.61 -41.84
N THR A 29 48.35 -5.10 -40.63
CA THR A 29 49.09 -4.51 -39.48
C THR A 29 48.48 -3.46 -38.55
N ALA A 30 48.25 -3.94 -37.32
CA ALA A 30 48.53 -3.38 -35.99
C ALA A 30 48.57 -1.85 -35.76
N ILE A 31 47.84 -1.41 -34.73
CA ILE A 31 48.32 -0.71 -33.51
C ILE A 31 47.08 -0.12 -32.81
N SER A 32 46.72 -0.66 -31.63
CA SER A 32 45.99 0.07 -30.58
C SER A 32 46.93 1.12 -29.97
N PRO A 33 46.48 2.25 -29.36
CA PRO A 33 45.28 2.32 -28.53
C PRO A 33 44.48 3.64 -28.59
N SER A 34 43.28 3.57 -27.99
CA SER A 34 42.66 4.59 -27.11
C SER A 34 41.24 5.01 -27.48
N GLU A 35 40.40 4.91 -26.45
CA GLU A 35 39.27 5.79 -26.13
C GLU A 35 38.05 5.76 -27.04
N ASN A 36 37.10 4.88 -26.70
CA ASN A 36 35.89 5.29 -25.98
C ASN A 36 34.93 4.11 -25.88
N THR A 37 35.19 3.20 -24.95
CA THR A 37 34.15 2.27 -24.51
C THR A 37 33.24 3.06 -23.58
N GLU A 38 32.09 3.49 -24.10
CA GLU A 38 30.99 4.02 -23.31
C GLU A 38 30.74 3.08 -22.12
N ILE A 39 31.10 3.56 -20.93
CA ILE A 39 30.78 2.91 -19.67
C ILE A 39 29.27 3.10 -19.47
N SER A 40 28.48 2.24 -20.11
CA SER A 40 27.10 2.03 -19.67
C SER A 40 27.17 1.63 -18.19
N PRO A 41 26.44 2.30 -17.28
CA PRO A 41 26.49 1.93 -15.88
C PRO A 41 25.88 0.54 -15.78
N LYS A 42 26.71 -0.48 -15.58
CA LYS A 42 26.28 -1.83 -15.22
C LYS A 42 25.36 -1.68 -14.02
N ARG A 43 24.05 -1.70 -14.27
CA ARG A 43 23.03 -1.56 -13.23
C ARG A 43 23.27 -2.71 -12.27
N PHE A 44 23.72 -2.38 -11.06
CA PHE A 44 23.87 -3.35 -9.98
C PHE A 44 22.49 -3.99 -9.77
N LYS A 45 22.33 -5.24 -10.18
CA LYS A 45 21.14 -6.04 -9.90
C LYS A 45 21.44 -6.79 -8.61
N PRO A 46 20.89 -6.38 -7.45
CA PRO A 46 20.99 -7.21 -6.26
C PRO A 46 20.29 -8.53 -6.56
N ASP A 47 21.00 -9.63 -6.35
CA ASP A 47 20.43 -10.96 -6.45
C ASP A 47 19.88 -11.34 -5.08
N PHE A 48 18.58 -11.68 -5.03
CA PHE A 48 17.88 -11.97 -3.79
C PHE A 48 17.53 -13.45 -3.78
N ASN A 49 18.05 -14.18 -2.79
CA ASN A 49 17.68 -15.56 -2.54
C ASN A 49 16.55 -15.60 -1.50
N ILE A 50 15.30 -15.68 -1.95
CA ILE A 50 14.09 -15.60 -1.13
C ILE A 50 14.03 -16.75 -0.13
N ARG A 51 14.35 -17.99 -0.54
CA ARG A 51 14.45 -19.15 0.36
C ARG A 51 15.41 -18.89 1.51
N SER A 52 16.62 -18.42 1.21
CA SER A 52 17.63 -18.13 2.24
C SER A 52 17.16 -17.03 3.20
N ILE A 53 16.50 -15.98 2.69
CA ILE A 53 15.93 -14.92 3.53
C ILE A 53 14.86 -15.48 4.48
N LEU A 54 14.02 -16.42 4.01
CA LEU A 54 12.99 -17.05 4.83
C LEU A 54 13.59 -18.01 5.87
N GLU A 55 14.63 -18.77 5.53
CA GLU A 55 15.31 -19.69 6.46
C GLU A 55 15.94 -18.98 7.66
N LYS A 56 16.35 -17.71 7.52
CA LYS A 56 16.88 -16.92 8.64
C LYS A 56 15.86 -16.65 9.75
N SER A 57 14.57 -16.96 9.53
CA SER A 57 13.49 -16.63 10.45
C SER A 57 12.63 -17.85 10.76
N ILE A 58 12.39 -18.13 12.04
CA ILE A 58 11.47 -19.18 12.51
C ILE A 58 10.08 -19.11 11.81
N PRO A 59 9.41 -17.94 11.69
CA PRO A 59 8.16 -17.86 10.93
C PRO A 59 8.35 -18.11 9.43
N GLY A 60 9.54 -17.90 8.88
CA GLY A 60 9.87 -18.15 7.48
C GLY A 60 9.97 -19.64 7.14
N GLU A 61 10.45 -20.48 8.05
CA GLU A 61 10.43 -21.94 7.86
C GLU A 61 9.01 -22.50 7.71
N ASN A 62 8.06 -21.99 8.52
CA ASN A 62 6.65 -22.37 8.40
C ASN A 62 6.08 -21.94 7.04
N ILE A 63 6.46 -20.75 6.57
CA ILE A 63 6.07 -20.27 5.24
C ILE A 63 6.69 -21.14 4.15
N LEU A 64 7.94 -21.59 4.29
CA LEU A 64 8.60 -22.48 3.32
C LEU A 64 7.89 -23.83 3.19
N LYS A 65 7.35 -24.38 4.29
CA LYS A 65 6.52 -25.60 4.24
C LYS A 65 5.24 -25.39 3.43
N ASP A 66 4.58 -24.26 3.63
CA ASP A 66 3.38 -23.89 2.85
C ASP A 66 3.70 -23.63 1.38
N LEU A 67 4.83 -22.97 1.11
CA LEU A 67 5.32 -22.73 -0.25
C LEU A 67 5.66 -24.04 -0.96
N GLY A 68 6.22 -25.03 -0.25
CA GLY A 68 6.46 -26.38 -0.77
C GLY A 68 5.18 -27.15 -1.08
N SER A 69 4.08 -26.81 -0.39
CA SER A 69 2.75 -27.39 -0.64
C SER A 69 1.98 -26.69 -1.77
N GLY A 70 2.54 -25.62 -2.34
CA GLY A 70 1.94 -24.85 -3.44
C GLY A 70 0.74 -23.98 -3.06
N ASN A 71 0.46 -23.82 -1.76
CA ASN A 71 -0.65 -22.98 -1.29
C ASN A 71 -0.17 -22.02 -0.21
N LEU A 72 -0.13 -20.73 -0.54
CA LEU A 72 0.22 -19.68 0.40
C LEU A 72 -1.03 -18.90 0.84
N SER A 73 -1.49 -19.16 2.07
CA SER A 73 -2.57 -18.40 2.70
C SER A 73 -2.26 -16.90 2.74
N ARG A 74 -3.30 -16.07 2.66
CA ARG A 74 -3.20 -14.59 2.75
C ARG A 74 -2.42 -14.13 3.98
N ASN A 75 -2.61 -14.78 5.12
CA ASN A 75 -1.91 -14.45 6.36
C ASN A 75 -0.41 -14.76 6.28
N ASN A 76 -0.04 -15.89 5.67
CA ASN A 76 1.36 -16.27 5.50
C ASN A 76 2.05 -15.45 4.40
N ARG A 77 1.31 -15.03 3.37
CA ARG A 77 1.78 -14.03 2.39
C ARG A 77 2.13 -12.70 3.06
N LEU A 78 1.29 -12.20 3.99
CA LEU A 78 1.59 -11.00 4.76
C LEU A 78 2.84 -11.14 5.64
N LYS A 79 3.04 -12.30 6.26
CA LYS A 79 4.24 -12.59 7.06
C LYS A 79 5.50 -12.69 6.19
N MET A 80 5.39 -13.34 5.02
CA MET A 80 6.47 -13.41 4.04
C MET A 80 6.92 -12.01 3.63
N VAL A 81 5.98 -11.15 3.22
CA VAL A 81 6.23 -9.74 2.88
C VAL A 81 6.91 -9.00 4.02
N GLN A 82 6.53 -9.26 5.28
CA GLN A 82 7.17 -8.66 6.44
C GLN A 82 8.65 -9.07 6.57
N ILE A 83 8.98 -10.35 6.37
CA ILE A 83 10.37 -10.83 6.43
C ILE A 83 11.20 -10.21 5.30
N LEU A 84 10.66 -10.20 4.07
CA LEU A 84 11.35 -9.63 2.91
C LEU A 84 11.61 -8.13 3.06
N VAL A 85 10.62 -7.38 3.56
CA VAL A 85 10.77 -5.94 3.82
C VAL A 85 11.76 -5.67 4.94
N ALA A 86 11.81 -6.52 5.98
CA ALA A 86 12.82 -6.39 7.03
C ALA A 86 14.23 -6.55 6.44
N GLU A 87 14.47 -7.56 5.60
CA GLU A 87 15.76 -7.73 4.91
C GLU A 87 16.10 -6.55 3.99
N LEU A 88 15.12 -6.06 3.22
CA LEU A 88 15.29 -4.87 2.38
C LEU A 88 15.72 -3.64 3.19
N MET A 89 15.09 -3.43 4.35
CA MET A 89 15.41 -2.30 5.21
C MET A 89 16.77 -2.45 5.88
N THR A 90 17.17 -3.67 6.24
CA THR A 90 18.51 -3.97 6.78
C THR A 90 19.60 -3.66 5.75
N MET A 91 19.40 -4.01 4.48
CA MET A 91 20.44 -3.82 3.44
C MET A 91 20.44 -2.42 2.81
N PHE A 92 19.28 -1.79 2.60
CA PHE A 92 19.16 -0.53 1.84
C PHE A 92 18.58 0.65 2.65
N GLY A 93 18.30 0.44 3.95
CA GLY A 93 17.72 1.44 4.84
C GLY A 93 16.21 1.65 4.66
N ASP A 94 15.69 2.74 5.24
CA ASP A 94 14.25 3.03 5.33
C ASP A 94 13.57 3.30 3.98
N ARG A 95 14.34 3.70 2.94
CA ARG A 95 13.80 4.05 1.62
C ARG A 95 14.54 3.32 0.51
N PRO A 96 14.29 2.00 0.33
CA PRO A 96 14.86 1.24 -0.79
C PRO A 96 14.45 1.85 -2.14
N LYS A 97 15.40 1.94 -3.08
CA LYS A 97 15.17 2.44 -4.43
C LYS A 97 14.18 1.54 -5.20
N SER A 98 13.50 2.09 -6.20
CA SER A 98 12.54 1.36 -7.03
C SER A 98 13.15 0.12 -7.69
N ASP A 99 14.36 0.22 -8.24
CA ASP A 99 15.03 -0.90 -8.91
C ASP A 99 15.28 -2.08 -7.98
N ILE A 100 15.61 -1.80 -6.72
CA ILE A 100 15.85 -2.81 -5.68
C ILE A 100 14.54 -3.53 -5.32
N LYS A 101 13.44 -2.77 -5.20
CA LYS A 101 12.11 -3.34 -4.93
C LYS A 101 11.60 -4.20 -6.09
N ILE A 102 11.88 -3.79 -7.34
CA ILE A 102 11.59 -4.59 -8.54
C ILE A 102 12.42 -5.88 -8.53
N ALA A 103 13.71 -5.81 -8.22
CA ALA A 103 14.57 -6.99 -8.15
C ALA A 103 14.06 -7.99 -7.09
N MET A 104 13.68 -7.52 -5.89
CA MET A 104 13.08 -8.37 -4.86
C MET A 104 11.77 -9.00 -5.33
N ALA A 105 10.89 -8.22 -5.96
CA ALA A 105 9.61 -8.71 -6.48
C ALA A 105 9.79 -9.80 -7.55
N ARG A 106 10.77 -9.63 -8.45
CA ARG A 106 11.12 -10.63 -9.47
C ARG A 106 11.66 -11.92 -8.86
N ALA A 107 12.58 -11.81 -7.90
CA ALA A 107 13.13 -12.98 -7.22
C ALA A 107 12.05 -13.86 -6.55
N VAL A 108 11.00 -13.23 -5.99
CA VAL A 108 9.84 -13.97 -5.44
C VAL A 108 9.14 -14.81 -6.51
N ILE A 109 8.92 -14.25 -7.70
CA ILE A 109 8.24 -14.95 -8.78
C ILE A 109 9.15 -16.00 -9.43
N GLU A 110 10.44 -15.72 -9.55
CA GLU A 110 11.43 -16.67 -10.09
C GLU A 110 11.55 -17.92 -9.21
N GLU A 111 11.56 -17.77 -7.89
CA GLU A 111 11.61 -18.90 -6.97
C GLU A 111 10.26 -19.58 -6.74
N PHE A 112 9.16 -18.84 -6.81
CA PHE A 112 7.79 -19.32 -6.55
C PHE A 112 6.81 -18.87 -7.65
N PRO A 113 6.82 -19.52 -8.83
CA PRO A 113 6.03 -19.11 -9.98
C PRO A 113 4.50 -19.10 -9.76
N PHE A 114 4.00 -19.87 -8.80
CA PHE A 114 2.56 -19.89 -8.47
C PHE A 114 2.08 -18.63 -7.74
N LEU A 115 3.01 -17.76 -7.31
CA LEU A 115 2.71 -16.44 -6.73
C LEU A 115 2.64 -15.33 -7.79
N LYS A 116 2.83 -15.70 -9.06
CA LYS A 116 2.78 -14.80 -10.21
C LYS A 116 1.36 -14.30 -10.42
N ASP A 117 1.25 -13.01 -10.71
CA ASP A 117 0.00 -12.42 -11.17
C ASP A 117 -0.22 -12.66 -12.67
N GLU A 118 -1.47 -12.69 -13.12
CA GLU A 118 -1.79 -12.84 -14.55
C GLU A 118 -1.51 -11.56 -15.34
N GLU A 119 -1.40 -10.43 -14.65
CA GLU A 119 -1.13 -9.12 -15.23
C GLU A 119 0.37 -8.90 -15.51
N GLY A 120 0.70 -8.43 -16.72
CA GLY A 120 2.02 -7.91 -17.06
C GLY A 120 3.16 -8.93 -16.97
N GLN A 121 4.24 -8.56 -16.28
CA GLN A 121 5.42 -9.40 -16.04
C GLN A 121 5.20 -10.39 -14.86
N GLY A 122 4.07 -10.28 -14.15
CA GLY A 122 3.63 -11.13 -13.07
C GLY A 122 4.16 -10.82 -11.68
N PHE A 123 4.98 -9.77 -11.53
CA PHE A 123 5.47 -9.29 -10.21
C PHE A 123 4.72 -8.04 -9.72
N GLU A 124 3.78 -7.53 -10.51
CA GLU A 124 3.06 -6.27 -10.32
C GLU A 124 2.28 -6.25 -9.00
N ALA A 125 1.69 -7.39 -8.62
CA ALA A 125 1.07 -7.57 -7.31
C ALA A 125 2.05 -7.28 -6.15
N TRP A 126 3.32 -7.68 -6.30
CA TRP A 126 4.36 -7.54 -5.28
C TRP A 126 4.93 -6.12 -5.24
N TYR A 127 5.21 -5.55 -6.41
CA TYR A 127 5.63 -4.16 -6.54
C TYR A 127 5.34 -3.58 -7.93
N THR A 128 4.60 -2.49 -7.96
CA THR A 128 4.42 -1.65 -9.15
C THR A 128 5.01 -0.27 -8.89
N PRO A 129 6.01 0.18 -9.67
CA PRO A 129 6.57 1.51 -9.52
C PRO A 129 5.52 2.57 -9.90
N GLY A 130 5.48 3.67 -9.14
CA GLY A 130 4.64 4.81 -9.46
C GLY A 130 5.04 5.42 -10.80
N LYS A 131 4.06 5.77 -11.63
CA LYS A 131 4.25 6.43 -12.93
C LYS A 131 3.38 7.69 -12.97
N GLY A 132 4.00 8.85 -13.21
CA GLY A 132 3.30 10.14 -13.27
C GLY A 132 2.55 10.45 -11.98
N LEU A 133 1.23 10.58 -12.07
CA LEU A 133 0.34 10.93 -10.95
C LEU A 133 0.03 9.74 -10.02
N HIS A 134 0.36 8.51 -10.44
CA HIS A 134 0.10 7.32 -9.63
C HIS A 134 1.24 7.02 -8.67
N SER A 135 0.89 6.83 -7.40
CA SER A 135 1.83 6.36 -6.38
C SER A 135 2.26 4.91 -6.64
N ALA A 136 3.43 4.52 -6.15
CA ALA A 136 3.85 3.12 -6.16
C ALA A 136 2.89 2.25 -5.32
N THR A 137 2.65 1.03 -5.78
CA THR A 137 1.72 0.08 -5.17
C THR A 137 2.34 -1.32 -5.07
N GLY A 138 1.60 -2.25 -4.47
CA GLY A 138 2.02 -3.64 -4.27
C GLY A 138 2.34 -3.97 -2.82
N TRP A 139 2.42 -5.26 -2.50
CA TRP A 139 2.59 -5.76 -1.13
C TRP A 139 3.85 -5.19 -0.44
N LEU A 140 4.97 -5.11 -1.17
CA LEU A 140 6.24 -4.60 -0.63
C LEU A 140 6.12 -3.10 -0.30
N GLU A 141 5.56 -2.30 -1.21
CA GLU A 141 5.42 -0.85 -1.03
C GLU A 141 4.43 -0.52 0.09
N GLU A 142 3.32 -1.25 0.18
CA GLU A 142 2.32 -1.09 1.25
C GLU A 142 2.96 -1.31 2.63
N LYS A 143 3.70 -2.41 2.77
CA LYS A 143 4.37 -2.73 4.03
C LYS A 143 5.45 -1.69 4.36
N LEU A 144 6.30 -1.30 3.41
CA LEU A 144 7.29 -0.22 3.61
C LEU A 144 6.62 1.09 4.01
N ARG A 145 5.48 1.44 3.42
CA ARG A 145 4.74 2.66 3.78
C ARG A 145 4.20 2.59 5.19
N ASN A 146 3.66 1.44 5.59
CA ASN A 146 3.17 1.24 6.96
C ASN A 146 4.30 1.25 7.99
N MET A 147 5.46 0.68 7.67
CA MET A 147 6.66 0.76 8.53
C MET A 147 7.13 2.21 8.70
N ARG A 148 7.26 2.97 7.61
CA ARG A 148 7.61 4.41 7.65
C ARG A 148 6.63 5.23 8.47
N ARG A 149 5.31 4.98 8.33
CA ARG A 149 4.29 5.65 9.16
C ARG A 149 4.50 5.36 10.65
N ARG A 150 4.78 4.10 11.02
CA ARG A 150 5.03 3.71 12.42
C ARG A 150 6.29 4.36 12.98
N ILE A 151 7.39 4.32 12.24
CA ILE A 151 8.67 4.94 12.63
C ILE A 151 8.50 6.44 12.84
N ASN A 152 7.79 7.13 11.94
CA ASN A 152 7.54 8.57 12.07
C ASN A 152 6.63 8.91 13.25
N GLN A 153 5.61 8.08 13.55
CA GLN A 153 4.77 8.26 14.73
C GLN A 153 5.59 8.12 16.02
N GLU A 154 6.51 7.17 16.07
CA GLU A 154 7.39 6.97 17.24
C GLU A 154 8.35 8.14 17.42
N LYS A 155 9.00 8.60 16.34
CA LYS A 155 9.84 9.81 16.37
C LYS A 155 9.09 11.05 16.83
N ASN A 156 7.84 11.21 16.39
CA ASN A 156 7.01 12.34 16.81
C ASN A 156 6.64 12.24 18.29
N LYS A 157 6.39 11.04 18.83
CA LYS A 157 6.17 10.84 20.27
C LYS A 157 7.41 11.19 21.10
N THR A 158 8.60 10.77 20.67
CA THR A 158 9.85 11.04 21.40
C THR A 158 10.22 12.52 21.40
N ASN A 159 9.91 13.27 20.33
CA ASN A 159 10.16 14.71 20.26
C ASN A 159 9.19 15.56 21.10
N ILE A 160 7.98 15.05 21.37
CA ILE A 160 7.00 15.73 22.24
C ILE A 160 7.38 15.58 23.72
N SER A 161 8.08 14.51 24.09
CA SER A 161 8.52 14.29 25.48
C SER A 161 9.69 15.19 25.93
N SER A 162 10.36 15.88 25.00
CA SER A 162 11.54 16.72 25.28
C SER A 162 11.32 18.22 25.09
N SER A 163 10.13 18.66 24.69
CA SER A 163 9.80 20.07 24.52
C SER A 163 8.50 20.44 25.24
N SER A 164 8.66 21.12 26.37
CA SER A 164 7.57 21.76 27.10
C SER A 164 6.86 22.80 26.23
N ALA A 165 5.53 22.78 26.28
CA ALA A 165 4.58 23.85 25.94
C ALA A 165 4.72 24.51 24.55
N THR A 166 3.99 24.00 23.56
CA THR A 166 3.10 24.82 22.72
C THR A 166 2.11 23.95 21.95
N VAL A 167 0.84 24.31 22.06
CA VAL A 167 -0.33 23.66 21.47
C VAL A 167 -0.24 23.52 19.95
N SER A 168 -0.21 22.28 19.46
CA SER A 168 -0.63 21.93 18.09
C SER A 168 -1.47 20.66 18.12
N LYS A 169 -2.79 20.88 18.13
CA LYS A 169 -3.86 19.88 18.19
C LYS A 169 -3.84 18.99 16.94
N SER A 170 -3.46 17.72 17.11
CA SER A 170 -3.63 16.68 16.07
C SER A 170 -4.66 15.64 16.52
N LYS A 171 -5.66 15.45 15.67
CA LYS A 171 -7.01 14.88 15.88
C LYS A 171 -7.08 13.37 16.19
N LEU A 172 -5.99 12.71 16.60
CA LEU A 172 -5.96 11.25 16.73
C LEU A 172 -5.42 10.73 18.08
N VAL A 173 -5.00 11.60 19.01
CA VAL A 173 -4.50 11.20 20.34
C VAL A 173 -5.57 11.36 21.44
N GLN A 174 -6.78 11.80 21.08
CA GLN A 174 -7.85 12.07 22.06
C GLN A 174 -8.76 10.85 22.28
N PHE A 175 -8.20 9.64 22.36
CA PHE A 175 -8.98 8.44 22.70
C PHE A 175 -8.78 7.95 24.13
N THR A 176 -7.74 8.44 24.82
CA THR A 176 -7.43 8.05 26.21
C THR A 176 -7.76 9.13 27.24
N SER A 177 -8.04 10.36 26.83
CA SER A 177 -8.60 11.39 27.71
C SER A 177 -9.82 12.00 27.05
N LEU A 178 -10.98 11.77 27.67
CA LEU A 178 -12.17 12.54 27.36
C LEU A 178 -11.91 13.99 27.77
N PRO A 179 -12.36 14.99 26.97
CA PRO A 179 -12.27 16.40 27.38
C PRO A 179 -12.90 16.60 28.77
N GLU A 180 -12.38 17.54 29.56
CA GLU A 180 -13.04 17.91 30.83
C GLU A 180 -14.44 18.46 30.52
N SER A 181 -15.48 17.88 31.15
CA SER A 181 -16.85 18.32 30.90
C SER A 181 -17.10 19.66 31.56
N SER A 182 -17.59 20.65 30.80
CA SER A 182 -17.88 22.00 31.30
C SER A 182 -19.26 22.16 31.94
N ILE A 183 -20.00 21.06 32.16
CA ILE A 183 -21.35 21.07 32.73
C ILE A 183 -21.34 20.58 34.18
N SER A 184 -22.15 21.22 35.03
CA SER A 184 -22.35 20.81 36.42
C SER A 184 -22.90 19.37 36.51
N GLU A 185 -22.78 18.74 37.68
CA GLU A 185 -23.39 17.42 37.92
C GLU A 185 -24.91 17.51 37.91
N GLU A 186 -25.48 18.52 38.56
CA GLU A 186 -26.94 18.76 38.61
C GLU A 186 -27.54 18.97 37.21
N ASP A 187 -26.85 19.73 36.35
CA ASP A 187 -27.26 19.94 34.96
C ASP A 187 -27.18 18.67 34.13
N TYR A 188 -26.17 17.82 34.39
CA TYR A 188 -26.00 16.55 33.69
C TYR A 188 -27.15 15.59 34.01
N GLU A 189 -27.44 15.41 35.29
CA GLU A 189 -28.54 14.55 35.75
C GLU A 189 -29.89 15.01 35.17
N GLY A 190 -30.17 16.32 35.23
CA GLY A 190 -31.40 16.88 34.67
C GLY A 190 -31.53 16.68 33.15
N MET A 191 -30.43 16.82 32.39
CA MET A 191 -30.44 16.59 30.95
C MET A 191 -30.60 15.10 30.60
N VAL A 192 -29.92 14.20 31.31
CA VAL A 192 -30.02 12.75 31.09
C VAL A 192 -31.43 12.25 31.44
N GLU A 193 -31.98 12.68 32.57
CA GLU A 193 -33.34 12.31 32.96
C GLU A 193 -34.38 12.82 31.96
N TRP A 194 -34.21 14.04 31.44
CA TRP A 194 -35.09 14.56 30.39
C TRP A 194 -35.01 13.71 29.11
N LEU A 195 -33.81 13.30 28.68
CA LEU A 195 -33.57 12.46 27.50
C LEU A 195 -34.16 11.05 27.62
N LYS A 196 -34.38 10.54 28.84
CA LYS A 196 -35.05 9.24 29.04
C LYS A 196 -36.51 9.28 28.57
N HIS A 197 -37.22 10.36 28.89
CA HIS A 197 -38.66 10.48 28.67
C HIS A 197 -39.06 11.23 27.39
N HIS A 198 -38.13 11.91 26.72
CA HIS A 198 -38.44 12.77 25.58
C HIS A 198 -37.64 12.42 24.32
N VAL A 199 -38.34 12.35 23.19
CA VAL A 199 -37.79 12.21 21.82
C VAL A 199 -37.99 13.46 20.97
N GLU A 200 -38.83 14.38 21.42
CA GLU A 200 -39.12 15.65 20.76
C GLU A 200 -39.17 16.79 21.80
N PRO A 201 -38.83 18.03 21.40
CA PRO A 201 -38.39 18.45 20.06
C PRO A 201 -36.93 18.06 19.77
N LEU A 202 -36.66 17.68 18.52
CA LEU A 202 -35.33 17.21 18.06
C LEU A 202 -34.19 18.20 18.32
N THR A 203 -34.49 19.50 18.28
CA THR A 203 -33.52 20.56 18.58
C THR A 203 -32.96 20.43 19.99
N LYS A 204 -33.86 20.21 20.97
CA LYS A 204 -33.50 20.06 22.39
C LYS A 204 -32.83 18.71 22.67
N VAL A 205 -33.30 17.65 22.02
CA VAL A 205 -32.64 16.32 22.10
C VAL A 205 -31.18 16.43 21.62
N LYS A 206 -30.93 17.02 20.45
CA LYS A 206 -29.56 17.19 19.92
C LYS A 206 -28.69 18.03 20.83
N GLU A 207 -29.23 19.13 21.36
CA GLU A 207 -28.51 19.98 22.31
C GLU A 207 -28.09 19.20 23.56
N PHE A 208 -29.02 18.49 24.21
CA PHE A 208 -28.73 17.75 25.43
C PHE A 208 -27.82 16.54 25.15
N MET A 209 -28.03 15.84 24.05
CA MET A 209 -27.16 14.74 23.61
C MET A 209 -25.72 15.22 23.37
N SER A 210 -25.55 16.43 22.83
CA SER A 210 -24.25 17.06 22.61
C SER A 210 -23.59 17.47 23.92
N LYS A 211 -24.32 18.17 24.80
CA LYS A 211 -23.78 18.63 26.09
C LYS A 211 -23.37 17.47 26.99
N THR A 212 -24.15 16.40 27.01
CA THR A 212 -23.91 15.22 27.86
C THR A 212 -22.94 14.20 27.24
N SER A 213 -22.54 14.37 25.97
CA SER A 213 -21.75 13.38 25.22
C SER A 213 -20.49 12.90 25.95
N VAL A 214 -19.75 13.83 26.54
CA VAL A 214 -18.50 13.56 27.27
C VAL A 214 -18.77 12.74 28.53
N LYS A 215 -19.67 13.20 29.40
CA LYS A 215 -19.99 12.50 30.67
C LYS A 215 -20.62 11.13 30.43
N ARG A 216 -21.50 10.99 29.42
CA ARG A 216 -22.04 9.69 29.01
C ARG A 216 -20.95 8.75 28.54
N ALA A 217 -19.99 9.24 27.74
CA ALA A 217 -18.86 8.43 27.29
C ALA A 217 -17.95 8.00 28.45
N SER A 218 -17.73 8.85 29.46
CA SER A 218 -17.01 8.49 30.69
C SER A 218 -17.76 7.39 31.45
N TRP A 219 -19.06 7.60 31.68
CA TRP A 219 -19.91 6.66 32.40
C TRP A 219 -19.93 5.27 31.73
N ILE A 220 -20.06 5.20 30.40
CA ILE A 220 -20.03 3.94 29.64
C ILE A 220 -18.66 3.24 29.78
N ARG A 221 -17.56 4.00 29.83
CA ARG A 221 -16.22 3.43 30.03
C ARG A 221 -16.03 2.89 31.43
N GLU A 222 -16.54 3.60 32.44
CA GLU A 222 -16.51 3.18 33.84
C GLU A 222 -17.36 1.94 34.08
N HIS A 223 -18.47 1.79 33.35
CA HIS A 223 -19.41 0.67 33.45
C HIS A 223 -19.23 -0.35 32.31
N SER A 224 -17.98 -0.71 32.02
CA SER A 224 -17.63 -1.63 30.93
C SER A 224 -18.15 -3.07 31.09
N ASP A 225 -18.59 -3.42 32.30
CA ASP A 225 -19.21 -4.70 32.66
C ASP A 225 -20.72 -4.77 32.33
N LEU A 226 -21.36 -3.63 32.07
CA LEU A 226 -22.78 -3.59 31.72
C LEU A 226 -23.02 -4.10 30.30
N SER A 227 -24.11 -4.87 30.14
CA SER A 227 -24.59 -5.24 28.81
C SER A 227 -25.07 -4.02 28.03
N VAL A 228 -25.02 -4.11 26.70
CA VAL A 228 -25.53 -3.05 25.80
C VAL A 228 -26.98 -2.68 26.13
N GLY A 229 -27.83 -3.65 26.49
CA GLY A 229 -29.22 -3.39 26.87
C GLY A 229 -29.36 -2.54 28.15
N ALA A 230 -28.47 -2.73 29.13
CA ALA A 230 -28.45 -1.92 30.34
C ALA A 230 -27.98 -0.48 30.06
N ILE A 231 -26.97 -0.32 29.20
CA ILE A 231 -26.51 1.00 28.74
C ILE A 231 -27.63 1.75 28.01
N LEU A 232 -28.37 1.07 27.14
CA LEU A 232 -29.49 1.67 26.41
C LEU A 232 -30.71 1.96 27.29
N LYS A 233 -30.88 1.27 28.42
CA LYS A 233 -31.90 1.61 29.40
C LYS A 233 -31.59 2.95 30.07
N GLU A 234 -30.32 3.21 30.37
CA GLU A 234 -29.87 4.46 30.98
C GLU A 234 -29.76 5.61 29.95
N HIS A 235 -29.34 5.28 28.73
CA HIS A 235 -29.14 6.24 27.63
C HIS A 235 -29.87 5.80 26.36
N PRO A 236 -31.22 5.85 26.34
CA PRO A 236 -32.02 5.32 25.24
C PRO A 236 -31.80 6.06 23.92
N ARG A 237 -31.34 7.31 23.96
CA ARG A 237 -31.16 8.14 22.76
C ARG A 237 -29.90 7.84 21.95
N LEU A 238 -29.10 6.87 22.37
CA LEU A 238 -27.90 6.43 21.63
C LEU A 238 -28.23 5.73 20.30
N ILE A 239 -29.45 5.18 20.15
CA ILE A 239 -29.83 4.42 18.95
C ILE A 239 -30.62 5.21 17.91
N ASP A 240 -31.28 6.30 18.32
CA ASP A 240 -32.26 7.02 17.50
C ASP A 240 -31.83 8.45 17.13
N THR A 241 -30.66 8.89 17.62
CA THR A 241 -30.08 10.20 17.31
C THR A 241 -28.87 10.03 16.37
N PRO A 242 -29.08 9.93 15.04
CA PRO A 242 -28.00 9.69 14.09
C PRO A 242 -27.05 10.89 13.95
N GLY A 243 -25.77 10.61 13.75
CA GLY A 243 -24.74 11.64 13.50
C GLY A 243 -24.15 12.30 14.74
N MET A 244 -24.35 11.68 15.91
CA MET A 244 -23.72 12.04 17.19
C MET A 244 -22.56 11.10 17.51
#